data_AF-A0A8J4S109-F1
#
_entry.id   AF-A0A8J4S109-F1
#
_cell.length_a   1.000
_cell.length_b   1.000
_cell.length_c   1.000
_cell.angle_alpha   90.00
_cell.angle_beta   90.00
_cell.angle_gamma   90.00
#
_symmetry.space_group_name_H-M   'P 1'
#
loop_
_entity.id
_entity.type
_entity.pdbx_description
1 polymer ?
#
loop_
_entity_poly.entity_id
_entity_poly.type
_entity_poly.pdbx_seq_one_letter_code
_entity_poly.pdbx_strand_id
1 'polypeptide(L)'
;MDTHYSEEYLEECIGPNTRRAILCQEYVKGISATGMQSNYGFEGQLNACWIHKMTRTEIELICSAGFLVSVIHGRHDIIAQIYYARRLAKKLHPVARMIELHGGHLVSHERTEEVNQAILELIKASEVSINPNEWTNLPKKKSGWIGPRVTLIRINTEGGSNISIMLYMIVNEPMFLLGLIDMSPFHYLVYHNK
;
A
#
# COMPACT_ATOMS: atom_id res chain seq x y z
N MET A 1 -11.09 15.62 7.77
CA MET A 1 -10.21 15.38 8.94
C MET A 1 -10.63 14.11 9.67
N ASP A 2 -11.88 14.03 10.13
CA ASP A 2 -12.42 12.89 10.90
C ASP A 2 -12.38 11.53 10.19
N THR A 3 -12.37 11.54 8.85
CA THR A 3 -12.26 10.32 8.05
C THR A 3 -10.82 9.85 7.87
N HIS A 4 -9.84 10.73 8.07
CA HIS A 4 -8.43 10.49 7.76
C HIS A 4 -7.62 10.10 8.99
N TYR A 5 -8.01 10.62 10.16
CA TYR A 5 -7.28 10.46 11.41
C TYR A 5 -8.12 9.76 12.47
N SER A 6 -7.48 9.11 13.45
CA SER A 6 -8.19 8.64 14.66
C SER A 6 -8.65 9.81 15.54
N GLU A 7 -9.74 9.61 16.28
CA GLU A 7 -10.27 10.65 17.19
C GLU A 7 -9.26 11.04 18.27
N GLU A 8 -8.60 10.04 18.87
CA GLU A 8 -7.51 10.24 19.84
C GLU A 8 -6.41 11.17 19.30
N TYR A 9 -6.00 10.98 18.05
CA TYR A 9 -5.01 11.83 17.41
C TYR A 9 -5.53 13.25 17.16
N LEU A 10 -6.82 13.42 16.83
CA LEU A 10 -7.40 14.73 16.57
C LEU A 10 -7.61 15.54 17.86
N GLU A 11 -7.92 14.87 18.96
CA GLU A 11 -8.21 15.49 20.27
C GLU A 11 -6.96 15.90 21.06
N GLU A 12 -5.77 15.36 20.72
CA GLU A 12 -4.53 15.71 21.42
C GLU A 12 -4.25 17.21 21.42
N CYS A 13 -3.90 17.76 22.59
CA CYS A 13 -3.49 19.15 22.74
C CYS A 13 -2.03 19.35 22.33
N ILE A 14 -1.79 20.19 21.32
CA ILE A 14 -0.48 20.66 20.88
C ILE A 14 -0.35 22.13 21.28
N GLY A 15 0.27 22.36 22.45
CA GLY A 15 0.31 23.67 23.09
C GLY A 15 -1.11 24.13 23.48
N PRO A 16 -1.55 25.33 23.08
CA PRO A 16 -2.88 25.84 23.44
C PRO A 16 -4.03 25.30 22.57
N ASN A 17 -3.74 24.57 21.49
CA ASN A 17 -4.72 24.14 20.49
C ASN A 17 -4.84 22.62 20.45
N THR A 18 -5.97 22.09 19.99
CA THR A 18 -6.05 20.68 19.59
C THR A 18 -5.38 20.48 18.24
N ARG A 19 -4.88 19.27 17.99
CA ARG A 19 -4.32 18.92 16.69
C ARG A 19 -5.34 19.10 15.57
N ARG A 20 -6.61 18.79 15.82
CA ARG A 20 -7.74 19.08 14.92
C ARG A 20 -7.76 20.55 14.46
N ALA A 21 -7.62 21.50 15.39
CA ALA A 21 -7.64 22.92 15.07
C ALA A 21 -6.44 23.32 14.19
N ILE A 22 -5.24 22.81 14.51
CA ILE A 22 -4.03 23.05 13.74
C ILE A 22 -4.17 22.49 12.32
N LEU A 23 -4.59 21.23 12.17
CA LEU A 23 -4.77 20.59 10.87
C LEU A 23 -5.83 21.28 10.01
N CYS A 24 -6.91 21.76 10.63
CA CYS A 24 -7.93 22.54 9.94
C CYS A 24 -7.36 23.85 9.39
N GLN A 25 -6.55 24.56 10.19
CA GLN A 25 -5.89 25.78 9.76
C GLN A 25 -4.92 25.53 8.60
N GLU A 26 -4.10 24.49 8.68
CA GLU A 26 -3.16 24.13 7.60
C GLU A 26 -3.91 23.72 6.33
N TYR A 27 -5.02 23.00 6.43
CA TYR A 27 -5.86 22.65 5.29
C TYR A 27 -6.45 23.88 4.59
N VAL A 28 -7.02 24.82 5.34
CA VAL A 28 -7.57 26.08 4.81
C VAL A 28 -6.48 26.91 4.16
N LYS A 29 -5.30 26.99 4.77
CA LYS A 29 -4.14 27.70 4.24
C LYS A 29 -3.66 27.07 2.93
N GLY A 30 -3.61 25.74 2.86
CA GLY A 30 -3.26 24.99 1.65
C GLY A 30 -4.19 25.31 0.49
N ILE A 31 -5.50 25.15 0.67
CA ILE A 31 -6.50 25.44 -0.36
C ILE A 31 -6.46 26.91 -0.78
N SER A 32 -6.29 27.83 0.17
CA SER A 32 -6.23 29.26 -0.13
C SER A 32 -5.00 29.62 -0.98
N ALA A 33 -3.89 28.88 -0.84
CA ALA A 33 -2.67 29.10 -1.61
C ALA A 33 -2.67 28.41 -2.98
N THR A 34 -3.16 27.16 -3.06
CA THR A 34 -3.04 26.33 -4.27
C THR A 34 -4.35 26.18 -5.05
N GLY A 35 -5.47 26.62 -4.48
CA GLY A 35 -6.80 26.29 -4.98
C GLY A 35 -7.19 24.83 -4.71
N MET A 36 -8.39 24.47 -5.14
CA MET A 36 -8.89 23.10 -5.10
C MET A 36 -8.20 22.23 -6.17
N GLN A 37 -8.13 20.92 -5.92
CA GLN A 37 -7.69 19.96 -6.93
C GLN A 37 -8.56 20.08 -8.20
N SER A 38 -7.92 20.02 -9.37
CA SER A 38 -8.63 20.06 -10.64
C SER A 38 -9.52 18.82 -10.84
N ASN A 39 -10.59 18.96 -11.62
CA ASN A 39 -11.50 17.84 -11.92
C ASN A 39 -10.77 16.65 -12.56
N TYR A 40 -9.80 16.91 -13.45
CA TYR A 40 -9.01 15.85 -14.06
C TYR A 40 -8.15 15.09 -13.04
N GLY A 41 -7.58 15.78 -12.06
CA GLY A 41 -6.84 15.14 -10.96
C GLY A 41 -7.75 14.27 -10.09
N PHE A 42 -8.95 14.77 -9.79
CA PHE A 42 -9.94 14.05 -8.98
C PHE A 42 -10.47 12.81 -9.69
N GLU A 43 -10.92 12.93 -10.94
CA GLU A 43 -11.38 11.80 -11.74
C GLU A 43 -10.26 10.77 -11.95
N GLY A 44 -9.01 11.22 -12.15
CA GLY A 44 -7.85 10.34 -12.24
C GLY A 44 -7.66 9.50 -10.97
N GLN A 45 -7.78 10.10 -9.78
CA GLN A 45 -7.69 9.39 -8.51
C GLN A 45 -8.84 8.39 -8.33
N LEU A 46 -10.08 8.81 -8.62
CA LEU A 46 -11.25 7.92 -8.55
C LEU A 46 -11.08 6.72 -9.49
N ASN A 47 -10.68 6.98 -10.73
CA ASN A 47 -10.47 5.96 -11.74
C ASN A 47 -9.38 4.96 -11.32
N ALA A 48 -8.26 5.46 -10.77
CA ALA A 48 -7.21 4.60 -10.23
C ALA A 48 -7.73 3.72 -9.09
N CYS A 49 -8.51 4.26 -8.16
CA CYS A 49 -9.05 3.49 -7.03
C CYS A 49 -10.12 2.47 -7.44
N TRP A 50 -10.94 2.80 -8.44
CA TRP A 50 -12.10 2.00 -8.81
C TRP A 50 -11.79 0.91 -9.85
N ILE A 51 -10.91 1.22 -10.80
CA ILE A 51 -10.63 0.33 -11.93
C ILE A 51 -9.40 -0.54 -11.67
N HIS A 52 -8.39 -0.01 -10.97
CA HIS A 52 -7.15 -0.74 -10.82
C HIS A 52 -7.24 -1.84 -9.76
N LYS A 53 -6.96 -3.07 -10.18
CA LYS A 53 -6.86 -4.23 -9.29
C LYS A 53 -5.69 -5.07 -9.75
N MET A 54 -4.79 -5.38 -8.82
CA MET A 54 -3.70 -6.32 -9.10
C MET A 54 -4.26 -7.65 -9.61
N THR A 55 -3.86 -7.96 -10.84
CA THR A 55 -4.05 -9.24 -11.51
C THR A 55 -3.22 -10.31 -10.82
N ARG A 56 -3.55 -11.57 -11.12
CA ARG A 56 -2.79 -12.70 -10.61
C ARG A 56 -1.34 -12.68 -11.10
N THR A 57 -1.13 -12.33 -12.36
CA THR A 57 0.20 -12.27 -12.98
C THR A 57 1.08 -11.23 -12.29
N GLU A 58 0.55 -10.05 -11.95
CA GLU A 58 1.30 -9.02 -11.21
C GLU A 58 1.69 -9.49 -9.81
N ILE A 59 0.78 -10.18 -9.11
CA ILE A 59 1.07 -10.76 -7.79
C ILE A 59 2.17 -11.82 -7.89
N GLU A 60 2.09 -12.72 -8.88
CA GLU A 60 3.10 -13.75 -9.11
C GLU A 60 4.46 -13.13 -9.47
N LEU A 61 4.46 -12.07 -10.29
CA LEU A 61 5.66 -11.33 -10.67
C LEU A 61 6.32 -10.71 -9.44
N ILE A 62 5.56 -9.98 -8.61
CA ILE A 62 6.04 -9.39 -7.35
C ILE A 62 6.65 -10.48 -6.45
N CYS A 63 5.96 -11.61 -6.27
CA CYS A 63 6.45 -12.69 -5.42
C CYS A 63 7.73 -13.34 -5.98
N SER A 64 7.85 -13.45 -7.31
CA SER A 64 9.01 -14.05 -7.97
C SER A 64 10.24 -13.14 -8.03
N ALA A 65 10.05 -11.82 -7.92
CA ALA A 65 11.11 -10.83 -7.98
C ALA A 65 12.05 -10.84 -6.76
N GLY A 66 11.69 -11.56 -5.70
CA GLY A 66 12.58 -11.80 -4.55
C GLY A 66 12.69 -10.64 -3.55
N PHE A 67 11.97 -9.52 -3.75
CA PHE A 67 11.94 -8.44 -2.76
C PHE A 67 10.88 -8.68 -1.68
N LEU A 68 11.21 -8.26 -0.46
CA LEU A 68 10.30 -8.28 0.68
C LEU A 68 9.30 -7.12 0.60
N VAL A 69 8.11 -7.31 1.17
CA VAL A 69 7.04 -6.31 1.20
C VAL A 69 6.57 -6.10 2.65
N SER A 70 6.40 -4.85 3.06
CA SER A 70 5.64 -4.46 4.25
C SER A 70 4.31 -3.84 3.85
N VAL A 71 3.20 -4.38 4.38
CA VAL A 71 1.86 -3.78 4.27
C VAL A 71 1.55 -3.11 5.60
N ILE A 72 1.69 -1.79 5.66
CA ILE A 72 1.52 -0.99 6.88
C ILE A 72 0.14 -0.31 6.82
N HIS A 73 -0.70 -0.51 7.84
CA HIS A 73 -2.09 -0.03 7.81
C HIS A 73 -2.61 0.38 9.18
N GLY A 74 -3.46 1.41 9.23
CA GLY A 74 -4.16 1.86 10.44
C GLY A 74 -5.39 1.01 10.76
N ARG A 75 -5.52 0.55 12.01
CA ARG A 75 -6.66 -0.29 12.45
C ARG A 75 -8.01 0.40 12.37
N HIS A 76 -8.02 1.73 12.44
CA HIS A 76 -9.22 2.57 12.45
C HIS A 76 -9.46 3.26 11.11
N ASP A 77 -8.79 2.84 10.05
CA ASP A 77 -9.02 3.35 8.70
C ASP A 77 -10.44 2.98 8.22
N ILE A 78 -11.31 3.98 8.16
CA ILE A 78 -12.69 3.84 7.68
C ILE A 78 -12.81 4.04 6.16
N ILE A 79 -11.81 4.64 5.51
CA ILE A 79 -11.76 4.88 4.07
C ILE A 79 -11.34 3.58 3.37
N ALA A 80 -10.21 3.02 3.78
CA ALA A 80 -9.70 1.74 3.31
C ALA A 80 -9.64 0.75 4.47
N GLN A 81 -10.75 0.06 4.72
CA GLN A 81 -10.86 -0.89 5.83
C GLN A 81 -9.72 -1.92 5.84
N ILE A 82 -9.18 -2.18 7.04
CA ILE A 82 -8.04 -3.08 7.29
C ILE A 82 -8.19 -4.49 6.66
N TYR A 83 -9.43 -4.93 6.43
CA TYR A 83 -9.73 -6.16 5.69
C TYR A 83 -8.99 -6.21 4.34
N TYR A 84 -8.95 -5.11 3.59
CA TYR A 84 -8.33 -5.05 2.28
C TYR A 84 -6.80 -5.17 2.34
N ALA A 85 -6.17 -4.50 3.30
CA ALA A 85 -4.73 -4.61 3.55
C ALA A 85 -4.34 -6.05 3.95
N ARG A 86 -5.08 -6.66 4.89
CA ARG A 86 -4.91 -8.08 5.27
C ARG A 86 -5.10 -9.01 4.07
N ARG A 87 -6.10 -8.76 3.23
CA ARG A 87 -6.38 -9.58 2.03
C ARG A 87 -5.23 -9.49 1.03
N LEU A 88 -4.63 -8.32 0.86
CA LEU A 88 -3.47 -8.17 0.00
C LEU A 88 -2.23 -8.86 0.60
N ALA A 89 -1.90 -8.64 1.87
CA ALA A 89 -0.76 -9.31 2.49
C ALA A 89 -0.85 -10.84 2.31
N LYS A 90 -2.06 -11.41 2.44
CA LYS A 90 -2.33 -12.83 2.15
C LYS A 90 -2.10 -13.24 0.69
N LYS A 91 -2.40 -12.36 -0.28
CA LYS A 91 -2.13 -12.61 -1.70
C LYS A 91 -0.64 -12.60 -2.02
N LEU A 92 0.11 -11.74 -1.32
CA LEU A 92 1.56 -11.58 -1.45
C LEU A 92 2.36 -12.54 -0.56
N HIS A 93 1.72 -13.51 0.10
CA HIS A 93 2.45 -14.53 0.86
C HIS A 93 3.36 -15.36 -0.08
N PRO A 94 4.64 -15.63 0.27
CA PRO A 94 5.27 -15.37 1.56
C PRO A 94 6.03 -14.03 1.66
N VAL A 95 6.11 -13.23 0.59
CA VAL A 95 6.99 -12.04 0.58
C VAL A 95 6.47 -10.87 1.41
N ALA A 96 5.20 -10.89 1.84
CA ALA A 96 4.60 -9.80 2.61
C ALA A 96 4.51 -10.06 4.12
N ARG A 97 4.80 -9.00 4.90
CA ARG A 97 4.49 -8.86 6.33
C ARG A 97 3.36 -7.84 6.50
N MET A 98 2.37 -8.16 7.34
CA MET A 98 1.27 -7.25 7.69
C MET A 98 1.60 -6.51 8.99
N ILE A 99 1.53 -5.17 9.00
CA ILE A 99 1.81 -4.32 10.15
C ILE A 99 0.57 -3.48 10.44
N GLU A 100 -0.05 -3.71 11.59
CA GLU A 100 -1.32 -3.10 11.97
C GLU A 100 -1.12 -2.11 13.12
N LEU A 101 -1.17 -0.82 12.82
CA LEU A 101 -0.91 0.24 13.77
C LEU A 101 -2.20 0.86 14.30
N HIS A 102 -2.15 1.43 15.50
CA HIS A 102 -3.27 2.18 16.04
C HIS A 102 -3.34 3.55 15.36
N GLY A 103 -4.21 3.70 14.37
CA GLY A 103 -4.39 4.97 13.64
C GLY A 103 -5.45 4.85 12.57
N GLY A 104 -5.80 5.99 11.97
CA GLY A 104 -6.73 6.11 10.86
C GLY A 104 -6.09 5.84 9.50
N HIS A 105 -6.61 6.49 8.46
CA HIS A 105 -6.14 6.35 7.09
C HIS A 105 -4.71 6.88 6.90
N LEU A 106 -4.41 8.05 7.48
CA LEU A 106 -3.09 8.69 7.41
C LEU A 106 -2.19 8.22 8.55
N VAL A 107 -2.05 6.91 8.68
CA VAL A 107 -1.30 6.26 9.77
C VAL A 107 0.18 6.66 9.80
N SER A 108 0.76 7.03 8.66
CA SER A 108 2.12 7.57 8.56
C SER A 108 2.29 8.92 9.25
N HIS A 109 1.23 9.72 9.35
CA HIS A 109 1.25 10.99 10.07
C HIS A 109 1.00 10.76 11.57
N GLU A 110 0.11 9.81 11.91
CA GLU A 110 -0.26 9.53 13.31
C GLU A 110 0.80 8.74 14.08
N ARG A 111 1.49 7.83 13.40
CA ARG A 111 2.41 6.84 13.98
C ARG A 111 3.74 6.87 13.24
N THR A 112 4.28 8.09 13.11
CA THR A 112 5.49 8.37 12.32
C THR A 112 6.65 7.49 12.76
N GLU A 113 6.85 7.35 14.07
CA GLU A 113 7.92 6.54 14.67
C GLU A 113 7.76 5.06 14.33
N GLU A 114 6.57 4.49 14.51
CA GLU A 114 6.31 3.07 14.22
C GLU A 114 6.37 2.76 12.73
N VAL A 115 5.90 3.69 11.88
CA VAL A 115 6.02 3.56 10.42
C VAL A 115 7.49 3.61 10.00
N ASN A 116 8.28 4.57 10.52
CA ASN A 116 9.70 4.66 10.22
C ASN A 116 10.46 3.41 10.70
N GLN A 117 10.11 2.89 11.87
CA GLN A 117 10.68 1.65 12.39
C GLN A 117 10.35 0.46 11.49
N ALA A 118 9.10 0.32 11.05
CA ALA A 118 8.69 -0.74 10.11
C ALA A 118 9.41 -0.66 8.76
N ILE A 119 9.66 0.55 8.26
CA ILE A 119 10.42 0.81 7.04
C ILE A 119 11.88 0.40 7.24
N LEU A 120 12.51 0.81 8.35
CA LEU A 120 13.88 0.46 8.68
C LEU A 120 14.08 -1.06 8.81
N GLU A 121 13.12 -1.76 9.41
CA GLU A 121 13.13 -3.22 9.49
C GLU A 121 13.08 -3.89 8.11
N LEU A 122 12.26 -3.37 7.19
CA LEU A 122 12.21 -3.88 5.82
C LEU A 122 13.56 -3.69 5.11
N ILE A 123 14.17 -2.52 5.24
CA ILE A 123 15.49 -2.21 4.66
C ILE A 123 16.54 -3.20 5.16
N LYS A 124 16.66 -3.35 6.49
CA LYS A 124 17.63 -4.26 7.11
C LYS A 124 17.40 -5.71 6.71
N ALA A 125 16.14 -6.15 6.65
CA ALA A 125 15.78 -7.50 6.25
C ALA A 125 16.17 -7.80 4.79
N SER A 126 16.00 -6.82 3.91
CA SER A 126 16.41 -6.94 2.52
C SER A 126 17.93 -6.89 2.36
N GLU A 127 18.65 -6.08 3.14
CA GLU A 127 20.13 -6.03 3.14
C GLU A 127 20.77 -7.39 3.46
N VAL A 128 20.20 -8.13 4.42
CA VAL A 128 20.70 -9.46 4.79
C VAL A 128 20.00 -10.60 4.05
N SER A 129 19.17 -10.29 3.03
CA SER A 129 18.46 -11.27 2.22
C SER A 129 17.64 -12.29 3.04
N ILE A 130 16.85 -11.81 4.02
CA ILE A 130 15.99 -12.68 4.84
C ILE A 130 15.09 -13.54 3.96
N ASN A 131 14.93 -14.81 4.33
CA ASN A 131 14.02 -15.71 3.64
C ASN A 131 12.57 -15.17 3.73
N PRO A 132 11.82 -15.06 2.62
CA PRO A 132 10.43 -14.60 2.67
C PRO A 132 9.54 -15.33 3.69
N ASN A 133 9.76 -16.63 3.89
CA ASN A 133 8.99 -17.42 4.87
C ASN A 133 9.32 -17.08 6.33
N GLU A 134 10.49 -16.48 6.59
CA GLU A 134 10.88 -15.93 7.90
C GLU A 134 10.46 -14.47 8.04
N TRP A 135 10.38 -13.74 6.93
CA TRP A 135 9.93 -12.35 6.91
C TRP A 135 8.45 -12.21 7.27
N THR A 136 7.58 -13.07 6.73
CA THR A 136 6.13 -12.96 6.91
C THR A 136 5.68 -13.31 8.33
N ASN A 137 4.71 -12.55 8.85
CA ASN A 137 4.00 -12.83 10.10
C ASN A 137 2.63 -13.48 9.88
N LEU A 138 2.29 -13.83 8.64
CA LEU A 138 1.02 -14.44 8.30
C LEU A 138 1.03 -15.92 8.69
N PRO A 139 -0.12 -16.48 9.13
CA PRO A 139 -0.20 -17.89 9.44
C PRO A 139 0.13 -18.71 8.18
N LYS A 140 0.98 -19.72 8.34
CA LYS A 140 1.27 -20.69 7.26
C LYS A 140 -0.06 -21.21 6.74
N LYS A 141 -0.27 -21.16 5.42
CA LYS A 141 -1.42 -21.82 4.80
C LYS A 141 -1.40 -23.29 5.25
N LYS A 142 -2.43 -23.71 5.99
CA LYS A 142 -2.69 -25.14 6.18
C LYS A 142 -2.75 -25.74 4.77
N SER A 143 -2.00 -26.80 4.51
CA SER A 143 -2.03 -27.56 3.27
C SER A 143 -3.43 -28.19 3.11
N GLY A 144 -4.40 -27.39 2.68
CA GLY A 144 -5.80 -27.78 2.55
C GLY A 144 -6.12 -28.04 1.08
N TRP A 145 -6.26 -29.33 0.76
CA TRP A 145 -6.96 -29.93 -0.39
C TRP A 145 -6.73 -29.29 -1.77
N ILE A 146 -5.83 -29.92 -2.55
CA ILE A 146 -5.82 -29.76 -4.01
C ILE A 146 -7.01 -30.57 -4.55
N GLY A 147 -8.20 -29.96 -4.60
CA GLY A 147 -9.30 -30.48 -5.41
C GLY A 147 -8.93 -30.36 -6.90
N PRO A 148 -9.35 -31.30 -7.77
CA PRO A 148 -8.92 -31.31 -9.16
C PRO A 148 -9.39 -30.03 -9.88
N ARG A 149 -8.43 -29.22 -10.37
CA ARG A 149 -8.71 -28.11 -11.27
C ARG A 149 -9.12 -28.69 -12.63
N VAL A 150 -10.41 -28.68 -12.91
CA VAL A 150 -10.90 -28.80 -14.29
C VAL A 150 -10.62 -27.47 -14.98
N THR A 151 -9.59 -27.44 -15.83
CA THR A 151 -9.29 -26.29 -16.69
C THR A 151 -10.22 -26.36 -17.91
N LEU A 152 -11.32 -25.61 -17.89
CA LEU A 152 -12.10 -25.38 -19.10
C LEU A 152 -11.46 -24.20 -19.85
N ILE A 153 -10.56 -24.52 -20.78
CA ILE A 153 -10.03 -23.54 -21.74
C ILE A 153 -11.09 -23.33 -22.81
N ARG A 154 -11.70 -22.14 -22.86
CA ARG A 154 -12.51 -21.69 -23.99
C ARG A 154 -11.72 -20.62 -24.73
N ILE A 155 -11.19 -20.98 -25.89
CA ILE A 155 -10.56 -20.07 -26.85
C ILE A 155 -11.70 -19.40 -27.60
N ASN A 156 -11.76 -18.07 -27.59
CA ASN A 156 -12.43 -17.29 -28.62
C ASN A 156 -11.47 -16.22 -29.10
N THR A 157 -11.32 -16.17 -30.41
CA THR A 157 -10.42 -15.34 -31.20
C THR A 157 -11.00 -13.96 -31.47
N GLU A 158 -10.07 -13.05 -31.77
CA GLU A 158 -10.20 -11.82 -32.57
C GLU A 158 -10.68 -10.52 -31.93
N GLY A 159 -9.75 -9.56 -31.89
CA GLY A 159 -10.02 -8.16 -32.20
C GLY A 159 -9.89 -7.18 -31.04
N GLY A 160 -8.78 -6.44 -30.98
CA GLY A 160 -8.77 -5.13 -30.31
C GLY A 160 -7.49 -4.78 -29.58
N SER A 161 -6.64 -3.98 -30.24
CA SER A 161 -5.60 -3.08 -29.68
C SER A 161 -4.77 -3.62 -28.49
N ASN A 162 -3.61 -4.19 -28.81
CA ASN A 162 -2.54 -4.42 -27.83
C ASN A 162 -1.90 -3.09 -27.44
N ILE A 163 -2.40 -2.44 -26.40
CA ILE A 163 -1.61 -1.41 -25.70
C ILE A 163 -0.69 -2.15 -24.73
N SER A 164 0.43 -2.61 -25.28
CA SER A 164 1.57 -3.08 -24.51
C SER A 164 2.09 -1.94 -23.65
N ILE A 165 1.75 -1.92 -22.35
CA ILE A 165 2.51 -1.15 -21.38
C ILE A 165 3.84 -1.87 -21.21
N MET A 166 4.78 -1.47 -22.07
CA MET A 166 6.19 -1.83 -21.97
C MET A 166 6.71 -1.22 -20.67
N LEU A 167 6.70 -2.00 -19.58
CA LEU A 167 7.44 -1.64 -18.38
C LEU A 167 8.92 -1.73 -18.75
N TYR A 168 9.49 -0.61 -19.16
CA TYR A 168 10.90 -0.51 -19.49
C TYR A 168 11.70 -0.70 -18.20
N MET A 169 12.09 -1.95 -17.94
CA MET A 169 13.11 -2.29 -16.97
C MET A 169 14.44 -1.77 -17.50
N ILE A 170 14.76 -0.50 -17.25
CA ILE A 170 16.16 -0.06 -17.32
C ILE A 170 16.84 -0.63 -16.07
N VAL A 171 17.37 -1.84 -16.25
CA VAL A 171 18.35 -2.43 -15.36
C VAL A 171 19.64 -1.66 -15.58
N ASN A 172 19.89 -0.64 -14.75
CA ASN A 172 21.20 -0.21 -14.24
C ASN A 172 21.01 1.02 -13.32
N GLU A 173 21.70 0.99 -12.17
CA GLU A 173 21.63 1.91 -11.01
C GLU A 173 20.54 1.66 -9.95
N PRO A 174 20.82 1.92 -8.64
CA PRO A 174 19.91 1.61 -7.53
C PRO A 174 18.73 2.58 -7.53
N MET A 175 17.61 2.14 -8.09
CA MET A 175 16.34 2.87 -8.08
C MET A 175 15.64 2.73 -6.72
N PHE A 176 15.68 3.78 -5.92
CA PHE A 176 14.78 3.98 -4.78
C PHE A 176 13.38 4.32 -5.30
N LEU A 177 12.40 3.41 -5.19
CA LEU A 177 11.00 3.74 -5.42
C LEU A 177 10.31 4.06 -4.09
N LEU A 178 10.47 5.32 -3.64
CA LEU A 178 9.61 5.93 -2.63
C LEU A 178 8.28 6.31 -3.28
N GLY A 179 7.34 5.37 -3.33
CA GLY A 179 5.95 5.66 -3.69
C GLY A 179 5.17 6.22 -2.50
N LEU A 180 5.39 7.49 -2.15
CA LEU A 180 4.43 8.23 -1.32
C LEU A 180 3.28 8.67 -2.23
N ILE A 181 2.35 7.76 -2.51
CA ILE A 181 1.07 8.14 -3.11
C ILE A 181 0.13 8.43 -1.94
N ASP A 182 0.10 9.70 -1.51
CA ASP A 182 -0.77 10.24 -0.46
C ASP A 182 -2.29 10.04 -0.74
N MET A 183 -2.65 9.37 -1.85
CA MET A 183 -4.02 9.19 -2.36
C MET A 183 -4.26 7.81 -3.03
N SER A 184 -3.46 6.78 -2.72
CA SER A 184 -3.72 5.38 -3.12
C SER A 184 -4.13 4.58 -1.88
N PRO A 185 -5.13 3.68 -1.93
CA PRO A 185 -5.64 2.93 -0.76
C PRO A 185 -4.63 1.95 -0.16
N PHE A 186 -3.38 1.96 -0.63
CA PHE A 186 -2.31 1.15 -0.13
C PHE A 186 -0.98 1.89 -0.21
N HIS A 187 -0.33 2.02 0.95
CA HIS A 187 1.08 2.35 1.04
C HIS A 187 1.88 1.04 0.91
N TYR A 188 2.73 0.95 -0.11
CA TYR A 188 3.68 -0.14 -0.25
C TYR A 188 5.09 0.43 -0.29
N LEU A 189 5.97 -0.12 0.53
CA LEU A 189 7.40 0.05 0.37
C LEU A 189 7.97 -1.22 -0.24
N VAL A 190 8.68 -1.06 -1.36
CA VAL A 190 9.45 -2.11 -2.03
C VAL A 190 10.91 -1.71 -1.96
N TYR A 191 11.75 -2.57 -1.39
CA TYR A 191 13.19 -2.33 -1.27
C TYR A 191 13.98 -3.47 -1.92
N HIS A 192 14.96 -3.13 -2.76
CA HIS A 192 15.83 -4.07 -3.47
C HIS A 192 17.28 -3.61 -3.33
N ASN A 193 18.13 -4.40 -2.68
CA ASN A 193 19.58 -4.27 -2.79
C ASN A 193 20.11 -5.30 -3.80
N LYS A 194 20.98 -4.83 -4.70
CA LYS A 194 21.80 -5.68 -5.55
C LYS A 194 23.05 -6.12 -4.78
#